data_AF-A0A5J5BHU4-F1
#
_entry.id   AF-A0A5J5BHU4-F1
#
_cell.length_a   1.000
_cell.length_b   1.000
_cell.length_c   1.000
_cell.angle_alpha   90.00
_cell.angle_beta   90.00
_cell.angle_gamma   90.00
#
_symmetry.space_group_name_H-M   'P 1'
#
loop_
_entity.id
_entity.type
_entity.pdbx_description
1 polymer ?
#
loop_
_entity_poly.entity_id
_entity_poly.type
_entity_poly.pdbx_seq_one_letter_code
_entity_poly.pdbx_strand_id
1 'polypeptide(L)'
;MATFFGSPPFLSHPITRTHLVSSSSQTPPPPPPQPPSQPESPSPSPSQPLSTTSAEQQPSPVSVKVQQQKATRPPSSTTTVDSTDWIASSLTRRFGLGAGLAWAAFLAVGVISEQIKTRLEVSQQEANTRDVEKEEEVVLPNGIRYYEIRVGGGASPRTGDLVVIDLKGTVKGSEEAFVDTFSGEKKPLALVVGSRPYSKGMCEGIENVLRSMKGGGKRKVIVPPSLGFGEKGTDLGSGVQIPPYATLEYIVEVGYQLVFFIITALLKFDKVTDFAGSTNFVILAVLTLVVKGSWHFRQVVLTLLVVVWGLRLGLFLLLRILQWGEDQRFDEMRGNLGKLAIFWIFQAVWVWTVSLPVTIVNASDRDPSLQAQDIIGWIMWTLGIFIEATADQQKLSFKNSAENRGKWCNVGLWKYSRHPNYFGEIFLWWGIFVASTPVLEGAEWLVILGPLFLSLLLLFVSGIPLLEVSADKKFGNMAGYRVYKRETSPLILLPPVVYGNLPSWFKTALLFEFPFYSRSLPQEGPNWDRRSHGESSGGLKMR
;
A
#
# COMPACT_ATOMS: atom_id res chain seq x y z
N MET A 1 48.47 19.23 -13.48
CA MET A 1 48.96 17.87 -13.20
C MET A 1 47.77 16.92 -13.40
N ALA A 2 47.47 16.49 -14.64
CA ALA A 2 48.01 15.31 -15.33
C ALA A 2 47.59 13.98 -14.62
N THR A 3 46.50 13.32 -15.05
CA THR A 3 46.40 12.08 -15.91
C THR A 3 46.71 10.77 -15.15
N PHE A 4 45.96 9.66 -15.18
CA PHE A 4 45.58 8.74 -16.29
C PHE A 4 44.45 7.77 -15.80
N PHE A 5 43.31 7.56 -16.49
CA PHE A 5 42.95 6.65 -17.61
C PHE A 5 42.74 5.14 -17.30
N GLY A 6 41.62 4.57 -17.80
CA GLY A 6 41.45 3.13 -18.01
C GLY A 6 40.01 2.61 -18.24
N SER A 7 39.44 2.80 -19.44
CA SER A 7 38.46 1.86 -20.05
C SER A 7 39.21 0.98 -21.08
N PRO A 8 38.72 -0.22 -21.49
CA PRO A 8 38.06 -0.40 -22.81
C PRO A 8 37.19 -1.70 -22.94
N PRO A 9 36.79 -2.24 -24.13
CA PRO A 9 36.49 -1.66 -25.46
C PRO A 9 35.13 -2.09 -26.10
N PHE A 10 34.82 -1.44 -27.22
CA PHE A 10 33.78 -1.70 -28.23
C PHE A 10 34.05 -2.92 -29.13
N LEU A 11 33.00 -3.43 -29.80
CA LEU A 11 33.06 -4.01 -31.15
C LEU A 11 31.82 -3.59 -31.97
N SER A 12 32.07 -2.99 -33.13
CA SER A 12 31.10 -2.63 -34.17
C SER A 12 31.78 -2.76 -35.52
N HIS A 13 31.10 -3.30 -36.54
CA HIS A 13 31.50 -3.19 -37.96
C HIS A 13 30.32 -3.49 -38.92
N PRO A 14 30.38 -3.06 -40.22
CA PRO A 14 29.42 -2.08 -40.79
C PRO A 14 28.88 -2.42 -42.22
N ILE A 15 28.43 -1.37 -42.95
CA ILE A 15 28.18 -1.18 -44.42
C ILE A 15 26.83 -1.77 -44.93
N THR A 16 26.00 -1.20 -45.82
CA THR A 16 26.11 -0.21 -46.92
C THR A 16 24.74 0.36 -47.32
N ARG A 17 24.72 1.55 -47.91
CA ARG A 17 23.54 2.29 -48.44
C ARG A 17 23.44 2.09 -49.96
N THR A 18 22.25 1.82 -50.50
CA THR A 18 21.94 2.03 -51.93
C THR A 18 20.55 2.65 -52.09
N HIS A 19 20.50 3.71 -52.89
CA HIS A 19 19.29 4.39 -53.36
C HIS A 19 18.62 3.59 -54.48
N LEU A 20 17.29 3.56 -54.52
CA LEU A 20 16.51 3.45 -55.76
C LEU A 20 15.16 4.17 -55.59
N VAL A 21 14.86 4.98 -56.60
CA VAL A 21 13.71 5.87 -56.80
C VAL A 21 12.61 5.12 -57.54
N SER A 22 11.31 5.32 -57.21
CA SER A 22 10.18 5.38 -58.19
C SER A 22 8.82 5.69 -57.53
N SER A 23 8.31 6.90 -57.81
CA SER A 23 6.92 7.35 -58.15
C SER A 23 5.66 6.75 -57.49
N SER A 24 4.89 7.58 -56.74
CA SER A 24 3.58 8.24 -57.09
C SER A 24 2.34 7.41 -56.71
N SER A 25 1.23 7.88 -56.13
CA SER A 25 0.61 9.20 -55.86
C SER A 25 -0.69 8.94 -55.05
N GLN A 26 -1.13 9.85 -54.16
CA GLN A 26 -2.52 10.38 -54.04
C GLN A 26 -2.80 11.09 -52.69
N THR A 27 -3.06 12.41 -52.81
CA THR A 27 -4.01 13.32 -52.11
C THR A 27 -4.18 13.38 -50.57
N PRO A 28 -4.12 14.59 -49.96
CA PRO A 28 -4.53 14.86 -48.57
C PRO A 28 -6.03 15.27 -48.43
N PRO A 29 -6.63 15.16 -47.23
CA PRO A 29 -8.04 15.45 -46.97
C PRO A 29 -8.36 16.96 -46.77
N PRO A 30 -9.63 17.38 -46.91
CA PRO A 30 -10.05 18.79 -46.89
C PRO A 30 -10.26 19.38 -45.48
N PRO A 31 -10.27 20.74 -45.34
CA PRO A 31 -10.53 21.44 -44.07
C PRO A 31 -12.04 21.61 -43.76
N PRO A 32 -12.40 21.90 -42.48
CA PRO A 32 -13.79 22.05 -42.04
C PRO A 32 -14.43 23.41 -42.40
N PRO A 33 -15.77 23.50 -42.52
CA PRO A 33 -16.48 24.69 -43.01
C PRO A 33 -16.72 25.80 -41.96
N GLN A 34 -16.70 27.06 -42.42
CA GLN A 34 -17.04 28.29 -41.69
C GLN A 34 -18.56 28.59 -41.68
N PRO A 35 -19.07 29.45 -40.76
CA PRO A 35 -20.51 29.67 -40.54
C PRO A 35 -21.15 30.69 -41.51
N PRO A 36 -22.48 30.63 -41.74
CA PRO A 36 -23.18 31.50 -42.68
C PRO A 36 -23.55 32.89 -42.12
N SER A 37 -23.58 33.85 -43.04
CA SER A 37 -23.79 35.30 -42.89
C SER A 37 -25.27 35.71 -42.82
N GLN A 38 -25.53 36.86 -42.19
CA GLN A 38 -26.83 37.58 -42.17
C GLN A 38 -27.19 38.21 -43.53
N PRO A 39 -28.47 38.60 -43.76
CA PRO A 39 -28.84 39.53 -44.82
C PRO A 39 -29.30 40.92 -44.31
N GLU A 40 -28.67 41.93 -44.92
CA GLU A 40 -29.15 43.20 -45.49
C GLU A 40 -29.84 44.33 -44.68
N SER A 41 -29.41 45.55 -45.06
CA SER A 41 -29.69 46.91 -44.58
C SER A 41 -30.79 47.61 -45.42
N PRO A 42 -31.19 48.87 -45.12
CA PRO A 42 -30.49 50.03 -45.72
C PRO A 42 -30.46 51.33 -44.87
N SER A 43 -29.49 52.19 -45.19
CA SER A 43 -29.25 53.58 -44.71
C SER A 43 -30.16 54.62 -45.41
N PRO A 44 -30.18 55.94 -45.03
CA PRO A 44 -29.09 56.88 -45.31
C PRO A 44 -28.77 57.97 -44.25
N SER A 45 -27.61 58.61 -44.44
CA SER A 45 -26.88 59.70 -43.71
C SER A 45 -27.55 61.10 -43.80
N PRO A 46 -26.92 62.28 -43.44
CA PRO A 46 -25.60 62.61 -42.85
C PRO A 46 -25.64 63.70 -41.72
N SER A 47 -24.57 64.04 -40.98
CA SER A 47 -23.72 65.26 -41.16
C SER A 47 -22.69 65.40 -40.00
N GLN A 48 -21.46 65.86 -40.29
CA GLN A 48 -20.41 66.35 -39.36
C GLN A 48 -20.47 67.91 -39.21
N PRO A 49 -19.47 68.68 -38.68
CA PRO A 49 -18.63 68.68 -37.45
C PRO A 49 -18.53 70.11 -36.75
N LEU A 50 -17.50 70.33 -35.90
CA LEU A 50 -16.87 71.58 -35.34
C LEU A 50 -17.25 72.04 -33.89
N SER A 51 -16.32 72.01 -32.92
CA SER A 51 -15.41 73.12 -32.42
C SER A 51 -16.09 73.96 -31.31
N THR A 52 -15.49 74.49 -30.22
CA THR A 52 -14.14 75.00 -29.89
C THR A 52 -14.06 75.43 -28.40
N THR A 53 -12.89 75.23 -27.76
CA THR A 53 -12.14 76.05 -26.74
C THR A 53 -12.80 76.99 -25.71
N SER A 54 -12.31 76.93 -24.45
CA SER A 54 -11.62 78.00 -23.62
C SER A 54 -11.52 77.55 -22.13
N ALA A 55 -10.32 77.38 -21.53
CA ALA A 55 -9.52 78.34 -20.70
C ALA A 55 -10.25 78.85 -19.42
N GLU A 56 -9.72 79.02 -18.20
CA GLU A 56 -8.50 78.70 -17.43
C GLU A 56 -8.78 79.19 -15.97
N GLN A 57 -7.92 78.83 -15.01
CA GLN A 57 -7.62 79.52 -13.72
C GLN A 57 -8.25 79.08 -12.37
N GLN A 58 -7.31 78.82 -11.46
CA GLN A 58 -7.34 78.58 -10.01
C GLN A 58 -7.31 79.94 -9.26
N PRO A 59 -7.66 80.04 -7.96
CA PRO A 59 -6.61 79.94 -6.93
C PRO A 59 -7.05 79.39 -5.53
N SER A 60 -6.07 79.07 -4.69
CA SER A 60 -6.14 78.94 -3.20
C SER A 60 -5.42 80.18 -2.59
N PRO A 61 -5.20 80.41 -1.25
CA PRO A 61 -5.31 79.54 -0.05
C PRO A 61 -5.79 80.25 1.27
N VAL A 62 -5.94 79.54 2.42
CA VAL A 62 -5.63 80.01 3.82
C VAL A 62 -5.53 78.80 4.80
N SER A 63 -4.55 78.83 5.71
CA SER A 63 -4.29 77.89 6.84
C SER A 63 -4.47 78.54 8.22
N VAL A 64 -4.99 77.88 9.28
CA VAL A 64 -4.62 78.08 10.72
C VAL A 64 -4.94 76.81 11.59
N LYS A 65 -4.13 76.64 12.66
CA LYS A 65 -3.88 75.54 13.65
C LYS A 65 -4.95 75.17 14.72
N VAL A 66 -4.92 73.89 15.13
CA VAL A 66 -4.86 73.22 16.47
C VAL A 66 -5.67 73.75 17.69
N GLN A 67 -6.54 72.91 18.32
CA GLN A 67 -6.50 72.52 19.77
C GLN A 67 -7.52 71.42 20.22
N GLN A 68 -7.09 70.65 21.23
CA GLN A 68 -7.70 69.58 22.08
C GLN A 68 -9.19 69.67 22.50
N GLN A 69 -9.87 68.50 22.63
CA GLN A 69 -10.58 68.05 23.87
C GLN A 69 -11.21 66.64 23.77
N LYS A 70 -11.33 65.96 24.92
CA LYS A 70 -11.78 64.57 25.19
C LYS A 70 -13.18 64.55 25.83
N ALA A 71 -13.86 63.39 25.73
CA ALA A 71 -15.07 62.88 26.44
C ALA A 71 -16.34 62.83 25.52
N THR A 72 -17.27 61.85 25.52
CA THR A 72 -17.73 60.81 26.48
C THR A 72 -18.64 59.79 25.71
N ARG A 73 -18.79 58.53 26.19
CA ARG A 73 -19.90 57.56 25.82
C ARG A 73 -21.27 58.05 26.36
N PRO A 74 -22.50 57.51 26.04
CA PRO A 74 -22.93 56.15 25.60
C PRO A 74 -24.10 56.21 24.52
N PRO A 75 -25.03 55.22 24.30
CA PRO A 75 -25.18 53.84 24.79
C PRO A 75 -25.39 52.73 23.73
N SER A 76 -25.36 51.50 24.24
CA SER A 76 -25.59 50.21 23.59
C SER A 76 -26.98 50.07 22.97
N SER A 77 -27.05 49.52 21.75
CA SER A 77 -28.21 48.80 21.25
C SER A 77 -27.78 47.42 20.77
N THR A 78 -28.40 46.42 21.38
CA THR A 78 -28.35 45.00 21.04
C THR A 78 -29.02 44.80 19.69
N THR A 79 -28.27 44.35 18.70
CA THR A 79 -28.84 43.74 17.49
C THR A 79 -28.34 42.31 17.45
N THR A 80 -29.27 41.41 17.75
CA THR A 80 -29.19 39.97 17.51
C THR A 80 -28.94 39.74 16.03
N VAL A 81 -27.72 39.34 15.68
CA VAL A 81 -27.44 38.76 14.35
C VAL A 81 -27.73 37.28 14.46
N ASP A 82 -28.76 36.89 13.71
CA ASP A 82 -29.36 35.57 13.69
C ASP A 82 -28.39 34.45 13.29
N SER A 83 -28.64 33.32 13.94
CA SER A 83 -27.82 32.12 14.06
C SER A 83 -27.80 31.25 12.78
N THR A 84 -27.31 31.79 11.67
CA THR A 84 -27.31 31.06 10.37
C THR A 84 -25.92 30.78 9.78
N ASP A 85 -24.85 31.44 10.25
CA ASP A 85 -23.48 31.14 9.80
C ASP A 85 -22.92 29.82 10.33
N TRP A 86 -23.43 29.34 11.48
CA TRP A 86 -23.02 28.02 12.00
C TRP A 86 -23.56 26.87 11.12
N ILE A 87 -24.70 27.09 10.44
CA ILE A 87 -25.34 26.09 9.59
C ILE A 87 -24.65 26.00 8.22
N ALA A 88 -24.17 27.12 7.66
CA ALA A 88 -23.39 27.13 6.43
C ALA A 88 -22.01 26.45 6.58
N SER A 89 -21.39 26.52 7.77
CA SER A 89 -20.11 25.84 8.06
C SER A 89 -20.22 24.32 8.28
N SER A 90 -21.44 23.81 8.49
CA SER A 90 -21.69 22.43 8.89
C SER A 90 -21.74 21.47 7.70
N LEU A 91 -22.06 21.94 6.49
CA LEU A 91 -22.16 21.09 5.30
C LEU A 91 -20.76 20.71 4.78
N THR A 92 -19.82 21.65 4.72
CA THR A 92 -18.45 21.41 4.25
C THR A 92 -17.62 20.60 5.27
N ARG A 93 -17.86 20.79 6.58
CA ARG A 93 -17.25 19.98 7.66
C ARG A 93 -17.78 18.54 7.75
N ARG A 94 -19.06 18.32 7.43
CA ARG A 94 -19.67 16.97 7.40
C ARG A 94 -19.20 16.15 6.20
N PHE A 95 -18.81 16.77 5.09
CA PHE A 95 -18.20 16.03 3.98
C PHE A 95 -16.74 15.65 4.26
N GLY A 96 -15.88 16.52 4.80
CA GLY A 96 -14.48 16.14 5.09
C GLY A 96 -14.34 15.07 6.19
N LEU A 97 -14.99 15.27 7.34
CA LEU A 97 -14.95 14.30 8.45
C LEU A 97 -15.87 13.11 8.19
N GLY A 98 -17.07 13.33 7.67
CA GLY A 98 -18.06 12.28 7.42
C GLY A 98 -17.75 11.43 6.20
N ALA A 99 -17.23 11.98 5.09
CA ALA A 99 -16.75 11.16 3.97
C ALA A 99 -15.46 10.42 4.34
N GLY A 100 -14.58 11.02 5.14
CA GLY A 100 -13.41 10.33 5.68
C GLY A 100 -13.79 9.13 6.56
N LEU A 101 -14.76 9.30 7.47
CA LEU A 101 -15.29 8.23 8.32
C LEU A 101 -16.09 7.19 7.52
N ALA A 102 -16.88 7.61 6.54
CA ALA A 102 -17.62 6.70 5.66
C ALA A 102 -16.68 5.90 4.74
N TRP A 103 -15.60 6.52 4.26
CA TRP A 103 -14.54 5.84 3.49
C TRP A 103 -13.76 4.87 4.34
N ALA A 104 -13.40 5.27 5.56
CA ALA A 104 -12.77 4.39 6.56
C ALA A 104 -13.67 3.19 6.90
N ALA A 105 -14.98 3.40 7.07
CA ALA A 105 -15.96 2.34 7.28
C ALA A 105 -16.11 1.46 6.02
N PHE A 106 -16.14 2.04 4.82
CA PHE A 106 -16.22 1.32 3.55
C PHE A 106 -14.97 0.44 3.32
N LEU A 107 -13.77 0.92 3.62
CA LEU A 107 -12.55 0.13 3.52
C LEU A 107 -12.50 -0.98 4.57
N ALA A 108 -12.89 -0.70 5.81
CA ALA A 108 -12.95 -1.70 6.87
C ALA A 108 -14.00 -2.78 6.56
N VAL A 109 -15.20 -2.40 6.11
CA VAL A 109 -16.28 -3.33 5.83
C VAL A 109 -16.09 -4.02 4.49
N GLY A 110 -15.63 -3.34 3.44
CA GLY A 110 -15.47 -3.89 2.10
C GLY A 110 -14.48 -5.06 2.06
N VAL A 111 -13.27 -4.87 2.58
CA VAL A 111 -12.23 -5.90 2.58
C VAL A 111 -12.60 -7.07 3.51
N ILE A 112 -13.18 -6.77 4.68
CA ILE A 112 -13.65 -7.81 5.62
C ILE A 112 -14.84 -8.57 5.03
N SER A 113 -15.74 -7.90 4.32
CA SER A 113 -16.95 -8.52 3.74
C SER A 113 -16.62 -9.52 2.64
N GLU A 114 -15.62 -9.23 1.79
CA GLU A 114 -15.18 -10.18 0.76
C GLU A 114 -14.50 -11.41 1.39
N GLN A 115 -13.71 -11.21 2.44
CA GLN A 115 -13.06 -12.32 3.16
C GLN A 115 -14.08 -13.18 3.95
N ILE A 116 -15.05 -12.56 4.61
CA ILE A 116 -16.14 -13.25 5.31
C ILE A 116 -17.02 -13.99 4.31
N LYS A 117 -17.38 -13.35 3.20
CA LYS A 117 -18.17 -13.97 2.12
C LYS A 117 -17.45 -15.21 1.58
N THR A 118 -16.16 -15.10 1.30
CA THR A 118 -15.36 -16.25 0.83
C THR A 118 -15.31 -17.38 1.87
N ARG A 119 -15.15 -17.07 3.16
CA ARG A 119 -15.08 -18.10 4.23
C ARG A 119 -16.43 -18.73 4.54
N LEU A 120 -17.51 -17.95 4.54
CA LEU A 120 -18.87 -18.46 4.66
C LEU A 120 -19.24 -19.33 3.47
N GLU A 121 -18.90 -18.91 2.26
CA GLU A 121 -19.11 -19.71 1.05
C GLU A 121 -18.36 -21.04 1.15
N VAL A 122 -17.09 -21.06 1.55
CA VAL A 122 -16.33 -22.31 1.74
C VAL A 122 -16.94 -23.19 2.84
N SER A 123 -17.26 -22.63 4.01
CA SER A 123 -17.86 -23.38 5.12
C SER A 123 -19.25 -23.93 4.76
N GLN A 124 -20.04 -23.17 4.01
CA GLN A 124 -21.35 -23.59 3.54
C GLN A 124 -21.23 -24.66 2.46
N GLN A 125 -20.22 -24.59 1.59
CA GLN A 125 -19.91 -25.64 0.63
C GLN A 125 -19.47 -26.93 1.31
N GLU A 126 -18.65 -26.86 2.36
CA GLU A 126 -18.28 -28.01 3.19
C GLU A 126 -19.50 -28.61 3.89
N ALA A 127 -20.35 -27.79 4.53
CA ALA A 127 -21.56 -28.25 5.21
C ALA A 127 -22.61 -28.87 4.26
N ASN A 128 -22.63 -28.43 3.01
CA ASN A 128 -23.51 -28.97 1.97
C ASN A 128 -22.92 -30.20 1.27
N THR A 129 -21.65 -30.53 1.50
CA THR A 129 -21.00 -31.70 0.93
C THR A 129 -21.41 -32.94 1.72
N ARG A 130 -21.87 -33.98 1.04
CA ARG A 130 -22.38 -35.20 1.68
C ARG A 130 -21.84 -36.44 0.96
N ASP A 131 -21.32 -37.36 1.76
CA ASP A 131 -20.97 -38.70 1.28
C ASP A 131 -22.24 -39.50 1.02
N VAL A 132 -22.22 -40.30 -0.05
CA VAL A 132 -23.38 -41.10 -0.46
C VAL A 132 -23.26 -42.50 0.14
N GLU A 133 -24.28 -42.95 0.86
CA GLU A 133 -24.27 -44.26 1.52
C GLU A 133 -24.52 -45.44 0.55
N LYS A 134 -25.13 -45.17 -0.61
CA LYS A 134 -25.49 -46.19 -1.60
C LYS A 134 -25.05 -45.77 -3.01
N GLU A 135 -24.17 -46.55 -3.60
CA GLU A 135 -23.68 -46.33 -4.96
C GLU A 135 -24.75 -46.72 -5.99
N GLU A 136 -25.52 -45.74 -6.46
CA GLU A 136 -26.46 -45.93 -7.57
C GLU A 136 -25.79 -45.59 -8.91
N GLU A 137 -25.95 -46.48 -9.90
CA GLU A 137 -25.41 -46.27 -11.24
C GLU A 137 -26.29 -45.29 -12.01
N VAL A 138 -25.70 -44.19 -12.47
CA VAL A 138 -26.35 -43.23 -13.35
C VAL A 138 -25.77 -43.34 -14.75
N VAL A 139 -26.64 -43.54 -15.74
CA VAL A 139 -26.28 -43.65 -17.15
C VAL A 139 -26.66 -42.37 -17.88
N LEU A 140 -25.66 -41.71 -18.48
CA LEU A 140 -25.84 -40.49 -19.26
C LEU A 140 -26.22 -40.82 -20.72
N PRO A 141 -26.93 -39.91 -21.44
CA PRO A 141 -27.32 -40.14 -22.84
C PRO A 141 -26.14 -40.39 -23.80
N ASN A 142 -24.96 -39.92 -23.44
CA ASN A 142 -23.72 -40.10 -24.19
C ASN A 142 -23.00 -41.44 -23.88
N GLY A 143 -23.61 -42.32 -23.10
CA GLY A 143 -23.10 -43.66 -22.78
C GLY A 143 -22.10 -43.71 -21.61
N ILE A 144 -21.80 -42.57 -20.98
CA ILE A 144 -21.01 -42.54 -19.74
C ILE A 144 -21.85 -43.09 -18.60
N ARG A 145 -21.23 -43.90 -17.74
CA ARG A 145 -21.86 -44.38 -16.50
C ARG A 145 -21.07 -43.86 -15.31
N TYR A 146 -21.73 -43.46 -14.23
CA TYR A 146 -21.01 -43.03 -13.04
C TYR A 146 -21.74 -43.45 -11.75
N TYR A 147 -20.95 -43.54 -10.69
CA TYR A 147 -21.41 -43.76 -9.32
C TYR A 147 -21.01 -42.53 -8.51
N GLU A 148 -21.99 -41.96 -7.81
CA GLU A 148 -21.77 -40.84 -6.91
C GLU A 148 -21.17 -41.36 -5.60
N ILE A 149 -19.94 -40.95 -5.28
CA ILE A 149 -19.29 -41.28 -4.00
C ILE A 149 -19.55 -40.15 -3.00
N ARG A 150 -19.46 -38.91 -3.46
CA ARG A 150 -19.67 -37.70 -2.67
C ARG A 150 -20.31 -36.61 -3.52
N VAL A 151 -21.44 -36.08 -3.06
CA VAL A 151 -22.09 -34.92 -3.67
C VAL A 151 -21.43 -33.66 -3.11
N GLY A 152 -20.79 -32.87 -3.97
CA GLY A 152 -20.18 -31.60 -3.60
C GLY A 152 -21.20 -30.51 -3.27
N GLY A 153 -20.89 -29.66 -2.30
CA GLY A 153 -21.70 -28.49 -1.94
C GLY A 153 -21.40 -27.21 -2.74
N GLY A 154 -20.39 -27.24 -3.60
CA GLY A 154 -19.93 -26.13 -4.44
C GLY A 154 -20.80 -25.81 -5.67
N ALA A 155 -20.37 -24.79 -6.42
CA ALA A 155 -20.93 -24.52 -7.75
C ALA A 155 -20.42 -25.53 -8.78
N SER A 156 -21.17 -25.67 -9.87
CA SER A 156 -20.77 -26.51 -11.01
C SER A 156 -19.89 -25.73 -12.00
N PRO A 157 -18.78 -26.32 -12.48
CA PRO A 157 -17.87 -25.67 -13.42
C PRO A 157 -18.54 -25.27 -14.74
N ARG A 158 -18.20 -24.07 -15.24
CA ARG A 158 -18.62 -23.58 -16.56
C ARG A 158 -17.44 -23.53 -17.52
N THR A 159 -17.72 -23.45 -18.82
CA THR A 159 -16.68 -23.26 -19.84
C THR A 159 -15.91 -21.96 -19.58
N GLY A 160 -14.59 -22.05 -19.57
CA GLY A 160 -13.70 -20.94 -19.21
C GLY A 160 -13.27 -20.91 -17.74
N ASP A 161 -13.92 -21.67 -16.86
CA ASP A 161 -13.51 -21.75 -15.45
C ASP A 161 -12.22 -22.56 -15.30
N LEU A 162 -11.32 -22.08 -14.43
CA LEU A 162 -10.16 -22.85 -13.96
C LEU A 162 -10.61 -23.79 -12.84
N VAL A 163 -10.47 -25.09 -13.06
CA VAL A 163 -10.79 -26.13 -12.07
C VAL A 163 -9.54 -26.88 -11.63
N VAL A 164 -9.51 -27.25 -10.36
CA VAL A 164 -8.48 -28.13 -9.78
C VAL A 164 -9.16 -29.44 -9.43
N ILE A 165 -8.64 -30.54 -9.98
CA ILE A 165 -9.20 -31.87 -9.80
C ILE A 165 -8.12 -32.85 -9.38
N ASP A 166 -8.52 -33.83 -8.58
CA ASP A 166 -7.77 -35.07 -8.41
C ASP A 166 -8.37 -36.16 -9.29
N LEU A 167 -7.50 -36.90 -9.98
CA LEU A 167 -7.87 -37.82 -11.02
C LEU A 167 -7.04 -39.11 -10.91
N LYS A 168 -7.73 -40.24 -10.86
CA LYS A 168 -7.14 -41.57 -11.06
C LYS A 168 -7.85 -42.23 -12.23
N GLY A 169 -7.10 -42.72 -13.20
CA GLY A 169 -7.64 -43.39 -14.40
C GLY A 169 -6.97 -44.73 -14.61
N THR A 170 -7.78 -45.77 -14.81
CA THR A 170 -7.37 -47.15 -15.10
C THR A 170 -8.12 -47.65 -16.34
N VAL A 171 -7.54 -48.62 -17.04
CA VAL A 171 -8.27 -49.35 -18.08
C VAL A 171 -9.15 -50.39 -17.39
N LYS A 172 -10.42 -50.50 -17.78
CA LYS A 172 -11.37 -51.43 -17.13
C LYS A 172 -10.83 -52.86 -17.19
N GLY A 173 -10.61 -53.47 -16.02
CA GLY A 173 -10.01 -54.81 -15.88
C GLY A 173 -8.50 -54.84 -15.67
N SER A 174 -7.82 -53.69 -15.68
CA SER A 174 -6.41 -53.54 -15.29
C SER A 174 -6.31 -52.91 -13.90
N GLU A 175 -5.35 -53.35 -13.09
CA GLU A 175 -5.00 -52.73 -11.80
C GLU A 175 -4.04 -51.53 -11.98
N GLU A 176 -3.40 -51.41 -13.14
CA GLU A 176 -2.42 -50.36 -13.40
C GLU A 176 -3.10 -49.04 -13.79
N ALA A 177 -2.81 -47.99 -13.02
CA ALA A 177 -3.34 -46.64 -13.25
C ALA A 177 -2.42 -45.84 -14.18
N PHE A 178 -2.96 -45.36 -15.29
CA PHE A 178 -2.23 -44.52 -16.24
C PHE A 178 -2.16 -43.05 -15.80
N VAL A 179 -3.07 -42.64 -14.92
CA VAL A 179 -3.01 -41.36 -14.21
C VAL A 179 -3.46 -41.60 -12.78
N ASP A 180 -2.76 -41.03 -11.80
CA ASP A 180 -3.12 -41.08 -10.38
C ASP A 180 -2.51 -39.85 -9.69
N THR A 181 -3.35 -38.88 -9.35
CA THR A 181 -2.93 -37.69 -8.56
C THR A 181 -3.24 -37.83 -7.07
N PHE A 182 -3.90 -38.91 -6.64
CA PHE A 182 -4.18 -39.16 -5.22
C PHE A 182 -2.94 -39.67 -4.47
N SER A 183 -2.00 -40.30 -5.18
CA SER A 183 -0.71 -40.71 -4.63
C SER A 183 0.20 -39.49 -4.38
N GLY A 184 0.70 -39.37 -3.14
CA GLY A 184 1.35 -38.15 -2.60
C GLY A 184 2.60 -37.62 -3.32
N GLU A 185 3.11 -38.30 -4.36
CA GLU A 185 4.19 -37.81 -5.21
C GLU A 185 3.70 -36.89 -6.34
N LYS A 186 2.40 -36.90 -6.69
CA LYS A 186 1.84 -36.16 -7.82
C LYS A 186 0.91 -35.03 -7.35
N LYS A 187 1.02 -33.86 -7.99
CA LYS A 187 0.20 -32.67 -7.70
C LYS A 187 -1.18 -32.77 -8.37
N PRO A 188 -2.24 -32.16 -7.80
CA PRO A 188 -3.56 -32.05 -8.43
C PRO A 188 -3.48 -31.43 -9.83
N LEU A 189 -4.41 -31.80 -10.71
CA LEU A 189 -4.47 -31.31 -12.08
C LEU A 189 -5.29 -30.01 -12.13
N ALA A 190 -4.68 -28.92 -12.61
CA ALA A 190 -5.38 -27.66 -12.89
C ALA A 190 -5.62 -27.53 -14.40
N LEU A 191 -6.88 -27.27 -14.79
CA LEU A 191 -7.27 -27.13 -16.21
C LEU A 191 -8.38 -26.11 -16.40
N VAL A 192 -8.44 -25.50 -17.58
CA VAL A 192 -9.54 -24.61 -17.98
C VAL A 192 -10.60 -25.44 -18.71
N VAL A 193 -11.84 -25.44 -18.22
CA VAL A 193 -12.93 -26.23 -18.81
C VAL A 193 -13.20 -25.76 -20.24
N GLY A 194 -13.16 -26.68 -21.20
CA GLY A 194 -13.32 -26.41 -22.64
C GLY A 194 -12.01 -26.07 -23.38
N SER A 195 -10.87 -26.02 -22.69
CA SER A 195 -9.57 -25.87 -23.35
C SER A 195 -9.05 -27.24 -23.84
N ARG A 196 -8.58 -27.27 -25.10
CA ARG A 196 -7.90 -28.44 -25.72
C ARG A 196 -6.48 -28.02 -26.14
N PRO A 197 -5.49 -28.94 -26.20
CA PRO A 197 -5.58 -30.38 -25.97
C PRO A 197 -5.64 -30.76 -24.48
N TYR A 198 -6.28 -31.89 -24.18
CA TYR A 198 -6.33 -32.45 -22.83
C TYR A 198 -4.93 -32.93 -22.41
N SER A 199 -4.47 -32.52 -21.24
CA SER A 199 -3.18 -32.93 -20.69
C SER A 199 -3.31 -34.10 -19.71
N LYS A 200 -2.29 -34.97 -19.65
CA LYS A 200 -2.08 -35.96 -18.56
C LYS A 200 -3.22 -36.97 -18.34
N GLY A 201 -3.67 -37.64 -19.41
CA GLY A 201 -4.64 -38.73 -19.28
C GLY A 201 -6.08 -38.29 -19.06
N MET A 202 -6.40 -37.01 -19.27
CA MET A 202 -7.77 -36.49 -19.30
C MET A 202 -8.42 -36.75 -20.66
N CYS A 203 -9.71 -37.07 -20.69
CA CYS A 203 -10.48 -37.28 -21.92
C CYS A 203 -11.79 -36.47 -21.95
N GLU A 204 -12.42 -36.42 -23.11
CA GLU A 204 -13.68 -35.69 -23.34
C GLU A 204 -14.82 -36.19 -22.45
N GLY A 205 -14.87 -37.49 -22.16
CA GLY A 205 -15.85 -38.06 -21.24
C GLY A 205 -15.77 -37.46 -19.84
N ILE A 206 -14.56 -37.23 -19.32
CA ILE A 206 -14.40 -36.64 -17.98
C ILE A 206 -14.79 -35.16 -17.98
N GLU A 207 -14.51 -34.41 -19.04
CA GLU A 207 -14.98 -33.02 -19.14
C GLU A 207 -16.52 -32.93 -19.08
N ASN A 208 -17.21 -33.84 -19.78
CA ASN A 208 -18.67 -33.91 -19.74
C ASN A 208 -19.19 -34.20 -18.33
N VAL A 209 -18.52 -35.08 -17.58
CA VAL A 209 -18.89 -35.36 -16.19
C VAL A 209 -18.62 -34.17 -15.29
N LEU A 210 -17.46 -33.50 -15.42
CA LEU A 210 -17.09 -32.34 -14.60
C LEU A 210 -18.14 -31.23 -14.64
N ARG A 211 -18.77 -30.98 -15.80
CA ARG A 211 -19.84 -29.97 -15.96
C ARG A 211 -21.08 -30.25 -15.11
N SER A 212 -21.30 -31.51 -14.75
CA SER A 212 -22.41 -31.94 -13.90
C SER A 212 -22.02 -32.17 -12.44
N MET A 213 -20.72 -32.08 -12.13
CA MET A 213 -20.21 -32.17 -10.75
C MET A 213 -20.31 -30.81 -10.07
N LYS A 214 -20.26 -30.83 -8.74
CA LYS A 214 -20.16 -29.65 -7.88
C LYS A 214 -18.80 -29.66 -7.18
N GLY A 215 -18.27 -28.48 -6.87
CA GLY A 215 -17.04 -28.36 -6.07
C GLY A 215 -17.14 -29.16 -4.75
N GLY A 216 -16.10 -29.94 -4.44
CA GLY A 216 -16.06 -30.91 -3.34
C GLY A 216 -16.63 -32.29 -3.67
N GLY A 217 -17.15 -32.51 -4.88
CA GLY A 217 -17.76 -33.78 -5.28
C GLY A 217 -16.75 -34.83 -5.72
N LYS A 218 -17.07 -36.11 -5.49
CA LYS A 218 -16.26 -37.27 -5.88
C LYS A 218 -17.11 -38.31 -6.60
N ARG A 219 -16.66 -38.75 -7.77
CA ARG A 219 -17.36 -39.74 -8.60
C ARG A 219 -16.43 -40.80 -9.12
N LYS A 220 -16.96 -42.02 -9.23
CA LYS A 220 -16.40 -43.08 -10.04
C LYS A 220 -17.09 -43.05 -11.40
N VAL A 221 -16.33 -42.94 -12.48
CA VAL A 221 -16.83 -42.71 -13.84
C VAL A 221 -16.31 -43.79 -14.77
N ILE A 222 -17.20 -44.41 -15.54
CA ILE A 222 -16.89 -45.35 -16.59
C ILE A 222 -17.14 -44.67 -17.93
N VAL A 223 -16.06 -44.43 -18.67
CA VAL A 223 -16.08 -43.72 -19.97
C VAL A 223 -15.99 -44.74 -21.11
N PRO A 224 -16.95 -44.74 -22.05
CA PRO A 224 -16.90 -45.61 -23.22
C PRO A 224 -15.77 -45.18 -24.18
N PRO A 225 -15.28 -46.08 -25.05
CA PRO A 225 -14.15 -45.79 -25.93
C PRO A 225 -14.35 -44.57 -26.83
N SER A 226 -15.59 -44.31 -27.28
CA SER A 226 -15.97 -43.17 -28.14
C SER A 226 -15.72 -41.80 -27.50
N LEU A 227 -15.72 -41.71 -26.17
CA LEU A 227 -15.46 -40.48 -25.39
C LEU A 227 -14.12 -40.53 -24.63
N GLY A 228 -13.37 -41.62 -24.81
CA GLY A 228 -12.03 -41.84 -24.26
C GLY A 228 -10.95 -41.54 -25.31
N PHE A 229 -10.11 -42.54 -25.59
CA PHE A 229 -9.02 -42.45 -26.58
C PHE A 229 -9.35 -43.15 -27.92
N GLY A 230 -10.61 -43.57 -28.11
CA GLY A 230 -11.11 -44.08 -29.38
C GLY A 230 -10.49 -45.38 -29.87
N GLU A 231 -10.58 -45.60 -31.18
CA GLU A 231 -10.18 -46.83 -31.87
C GLU A 231 -8.66 -47.00 -31.98
N LYS A 232 -7.91 -45.91 -31.90
CA LYS A 232 -6.45 -45.93 -32.06
C LYS A 232 -5.69 -46.11 -30.74
N GLY A 233 -6.37 -45.95 -29.61
CA GLY A 233 -5.72 -45.85 -28.31
C GLY A 233 -4.81 -44.61 -28.22
N THR A 234 -3.97 -44.55 -27.19
CA THR A 234 -2.96 -43.49 -27.07
C THR A 234 -1.74 -43.99 -26.31
N ASP A 235 -0.58 -43.43 -26.65
CA ASP A 235 0.61 -43.48 -25.81
C ASP A 235 0.66 -42.16 -25.02
N LEU A 236 0.60 -42.24 -23.70
CA LEU A 236 0.61 -41.05 -22.82
C LEU A 236 2.04 -40.56 -22.51
N GLY A 237 3.07 -41.26 -23.00
CA GLY A 237 4.46 -41.04 -22.59
C GLY A 237 4.70 -41.55 -21.17
N SER A 238 5.95 -41.90 -20.86
CA SER A 238 6.38 -42.58 -19.61
C SER A 238 6.13 -44.10 -19.57
N GLY A 239 5.91 -44.74 -20.72
CA GLY A 239 5.78 -46.20 -20.84
C GLY A 239 4.37 -46.75 -20.64
N VAL A 240 3.36 -45.89 -20.50
CA VAL A 240 1.97 -46.29 -20.29
C VAL A 240 1.16 -46.18 -21.57
N GLN A 241 0.70 -47.31 -22.11
CA GLN A 241 -0.14 -47.39 -23.30
C GLN A 241 -1.59 -47.72 -22.97
N ILE A 242 -2.52 -46.97 -23.57
CA ILE A 242 -3.95 -47.26 -23.51
C ILE A 242 -4.34 -47.98 -24.79
N PRO A 243 -4.88 -49.22 -24.70
CA PRO A 243 -5.18 -50.01 -25.88
C PRO A 243 -6.34 -49.43 -26.72
N PRO A 244 -6.38 -49.75 -28.02
CA PRO A 244 -7.55 -49.55 -28.87
C PRO A 244 -8.86 -50.02 -28.23
N TYR A 245 -9.93 -49.24 -28.38
CA TYR A 245 -11.27 -49.58 -27.87
C TYR A 245 -11.36 -49.81 -26.35
N ALA A 246 -10.41 -49.28 -25.58
CA ALA A 246 -10.41 -49.40 -24.13
C ALA A 246 -11.59 -48.63 -23.50
N THR A 247 -12.35 -49.33 -22.64
CA THR A 247 -13.25 -48.66 -21.69
C THR A 247 -12.43 -48.21 -20.48
N LEU A 248 -12.59 -46.96 -20.07
CA LEU A 248 -11.79 -46.36 -19.01
C LEU A 248 -12.61 -46.22 -17.74
N GLU A 249 -11.98 -46.45 -16.60
CA GLU A 249 -12.53 -46.22 -15.28
C GLU A 249 -11.75 -45.08 -14.61
N TYR A 250 -12.47 -44.08 -14.11
CA TYR A 250 -11.88 -42.93 -13.45
C TYR A 250 -12.46 -42.74 -12.07
N ILE A 251 -11.63 -42.31 -11.13
CA ILE A 251 -12.07 -41.67 -9.89
C ILE A 251 -11.70 -40.20 -10.03
N VAL A 252 -12.71 -39.33 -10.00
CA VAL A 252 -12.58 -37.89 -10.14
C VAL A 252 -13.04 -37.23 -8.86
N GLU A 253 -12.23 -36.37 -8.29
CA GLU A 253 -12.58 -35.51 -7.18
C GLU A 253 -12.39 -34.05 -7.60
N VAL A 254 -13.45 -33.26 -7.52
CA VAL A 254 -13.40 -31.83 -7.85
C VAL A 254 -13.06 -31.08 -6.58
N GLY A 255 -11.96 -30.34 -6.58
CA GLY A 255 -11.65 -29.44 -5.47
C GLY A 255 -12.77 -28.41 -5.28
N TYR A 256 -12.84 -27.77 -4.11
CA TYR A 256 -13.68 -26.59 -3.95
C TYR A 256 -13.35 -25.55 -5.02
N GLN A 257 -14.26 -24.60 -5.30
CA GLN A 257 -14.01 -23.56 -6.30
C GLN A 257 -12.87 -22.66 -5.82
N LEU A 258 -11.66 -23.14 -6.09
CA LEU A 258 -10.44 -22.65 -5.50
C LEU A 258 -10.02 -21.36 -6.18
N VAL A 259 -10.69 -20.85 -7.22
CA VAL A 259 -10.27 -19.61 -7.90
C VAL A 259 -10.18 -18.44 -6.93
N PHE A 260 -11.17 -18.22 -6.06
CA PHE A 260 -11.07 -17.16 -5.04
C PHE A 260 -10.07 -17.48 -3.93
N PHE A 261 -9.97 -18.75 -3.52
CA PHE A 261 -8.98 -19.18 -2.52
C PHE A 261 -7.55 -19.11 -3.05
N ILE A 262 -7.32 -19.45 -4.31
CA ILE A 262 -6.05 -19.43 -5.07
C ILE A 262 -5.71 -18.00 -5.41
N ILE A 263 -6.65 -17.14 -5.81
CA ILE A 263 -6.38 -15.71 -5.92
C ILE A 263 -5.96 -15.17 -4.55
N THR A 264 -6.66 -15.51 -3.46
CA THR A 264 -6.31 -15.07 -2.10
C THR A 264 -4.98 -15.65 -1.60
N ALA A 265 -4.67 -16.91 -1.93
CA ALA A 265 -3.49 -17.65 -1.49
C ALA A 265 -2.25 -17.39 -2.38
N LEU A 266 -2.43 -17.21 -3.69
CA LEU A 266 -1.38 -16.82 -4.64
C LEU A 266 -1.06 -15.33 -4.52
N LEU A 267 -2.06 -14.46 -4.29
CA LEU A 267 -1.81 -13.05 -4.01
C LEU A 267 -1.24 -12.81 -2.62
N LYS A 268 -1.20 -13.83 -1.74
CA LYS A 268 -0.72 -13.76 -0.35
C LYS A 268 -1.06 -12.40 0.25
N PHE A 269 -2.34 -12.14 0.52
CA PHE A 269 -2.86 -10.81 0.93
C PHE A 269 -2.12 -10.22 2.15
N ASP A 270 -1.40 -11.05 2.92
CA ASP A 270 -0.44 -10.69 3.98
C ASP A 270 0.71 -9.78 3.49
N LYS A 271 1.01 -9.79 2.20
CA LYS A 271 1.96 -8.91 1.51
C LYS A 271 1.37 -7.55 1.16
N VAL A 272 0.03 -7.46 1.04
CA VAL A 272 -0.67 -6.29 0.53
C VAL A 272 -1.12 -5.37 1.66
N THR A 273 -1.22 -5.84 2.90
CA THR A 273 -1.69 -5.03 4.05
C THR A 273 -0.78 -3.84 4.37
N ASP A 274 0.54 -4.04 4.46
CA ASP A 274 1.51 -2.95 4.66
C ASP A 274 1.50 -1.96 3.47
N PHE A 275 1.27 -2.46 2.24
CA PHE A 275 1.12 -1.64 1.04
C PHE A 275 -0.22 -0.87 1.04
N ALA A 276 -1.29 -1.48 1.51
CA ALA A 276 -2.63 -0.91 1.58
C ALA A 276 -2.67 0.30 2.51
N GLY A 277 -1.94 0.27 3.63
CA GLY A 277 -1.78 1.43 4.52
C GLY A 277 -1.28 2.68 3.76
N SER A 278 -0.15 2.56 3.06
CA SER A 278 0.40 3.67 2.25
C SER A 278 -0.50 4.10 1.09
N THR A 279 -1.16 3.13 0.44
CA THR A 279 -2.07 3.39 -0.69
C THR A 279 -3.32 4.13 -0.24
N ASN A 280 -3.84 3.84 0.95
CA ASN A 280 -5.01 4.51 1.52
C ASN A 280 -4.76 6.02 1.75
N PHE A 281 -3.56 6.40 2.19
CA PHE A 281 -3.17 7.81 2.29
C PHE A 281 -3.21 8.52 0.92
N VAL A 282 -2.66 7.88 -0.11
CA VAL A 282 -2.65 8.43 -1.48
C VAL A 282 -4.08 8.57 -2.01
N ILE A 283 -4.89 7.52 -1.89
CA ILE A 283 -6.29 7.52 -2.33
C ILE A 283 -7.07 8.62 -1.60
N LEU A 284 -6.95 8.72 -0.28
CA LEU A 284 -7.69 9.71 0.50
C LEU A 284 -7.28 11.15 0.12
N ALA A 285 -5.99 11.42 -0.05
CA ALA A 285 -5.50 12.73 -0.45
C ALA A 285 -6.01 13.14 -1.86
N VAL A 286 -5.93 12.24 -2.84
CA VAL A 286 -6.42 12.50 -4.20
C VAL A 286 -7.95 12.60 -4.24
N LEU A 287 -8.65 11.69 -3.57
CA LEU A 287 -10.11 11.66 -3.55
C LEU A 287 -10.68 12.94 -2.94
N THR A 288 -10.13 13.40 -1.81
CA THR A 288 -10.61 14.64 -1.15
C THR A 288 -10.40 15.87 -2.02
N LEU A 289 -9.30 15.94 -2.79
CA LEU A 289 -9.05 17.00 -3.75
C LEU A 289 -10.03 16.95 -4.93
N VAL A 290 -10.19 15.78 -5.55
CA VAL A 290 -11.05 15.58 -6.73
C VAL A 290 -12.52 15.81 -6.41
N VAL A 291 -13.01 15.30 -5.27
CA VAL A 291 -14.41 15.42 -4.86
C VAL A 291 -14.78 16.88 -4.55
N LYS A 292 -13.86 17.66 -3.98
CA LYS A 292 -14.10 19.08 -3.73
C LYS A 292 -14.18 19.87 -5.04
N GLY A 293 -13.31 19.55 -6.01
CA GLY A 293 -13.28 20.21 -7.31
C GLY A 293 -12.68 21.62 -7.32
N SER A 294 -12.18 22.12 -6.19
CA SER A 294 -11.32 23.31 -6.11
C SER A 294 -9.84 22.91 -6.10
N TRP A 295 -9.03 23.68 -6.82
CA TRP A 295 -7.62 23.36 -7.08
C TRP A 295 -6.72 24.53 -6.69
N HIS A 296 -6.77 24.92 -5.42
CA HIS A 296 -5.89 25.95 -4.90
C HIS A 296 -4.45 25.44 -4.82
N PHE A 297 -3.47 26.34 -4.98
CA PHE A 297 -2.06 25.96 -5.04
C PHE A 297 -1.61 25.15 -3.81
N ARG A 298 -2.03 25.57 -2.61
CA ARG A 298 -1.73 24.87 -1.35
C ARG A 298 -2.32 23.44 -1.30
N GLN A 299 -3.55 23.25 -1.80
CA GLN A 299 -4.21 21.94 -1.84
C GLN A 299 -3.48 20.97 -2.76
N VAL A 300 -3.10 21.44 -3.95
CA VAL A 300 -2.33 20.65 -4.92
C VAL A 300 -0.97 20.28 -4.35
N VAL A 301 -0.25 21.24 -3.75
CA VAL A 301 1.07 20.98 -3.16
C VAL A 301 0.95 19.95 -2.02
N LEU A 302 0.10 20.15 -1.02
CA LEU A 302 -0.02 19.22 0.11
C LEU A 302 -0.48 17.82 -0.33
N THR A 303 -1.41 17.73 -1.29
CA THR A 303 -1.82 16.45 -1.87
C THR A 303 -0.65 15.76 -2.57
N LEU A 304 0.14 16.50 -3.36
CA LEU A 304 1.33 15.97 -4.02
C LEU A 304 2.37 15.49 -3.00
N LEU A 305 2.60 16.22 -1.91
CA LEU A 305 3.52 15.80 -0.85
C LEU A 305 3.08 14.46 -0.24
N VAL A 306 1.79 14.28 0.06
CA VAL A 306 1.27 13.00 0.58
C VAL A 306 1.38 11.89 -0.47
N VAL A 307 1.11 12.18 -1.75
CA VAL A 307 1.25 11.20 -2.84
C VAL A 307 2.70 10.75 -3.00
N VAL A 308 3.66 11.68 -3.04
CA VAL A 308 5.09 11.36 -3.18
C VAL A 308 5.55 10.53 -1.97
N TRP A 309 5.17 10.92 -0.76
CA TRP A 309 5.48 10.15 0.45
C TRP A 309 4.90 8.73 0.39
N GLY A 310 3.61 8.61 0.06
CA GLY A 310 2.88 7.35 0.03
C GLY A 310 3.37 6.39 -1.05
N LEU A 311 3.62 6.89 -2.26
CA LEU A 311 4.20 6.09 -3.35
C LEU A 311 5.61 5.58 -3.00
N ARG A 312 6.43 6.44 -2.41
CA ARG A 312 7.80 6.07 -1.99
C ARG A 312 7.77 5.02 -0.88
N LEU A 313 6.91 5.17 0.13
CA LEU A 313 6.75 4.19 1.20
C LEU A 313 6.21 2.86 0.65
N GLY A 314 5.14 2.92 -0.15
CA GLY A 314 4.51 1.75 -0.75
C GLY A 314 5.46 0.99 -1.67
N LEU A 315 6.22 1.68 -2.51
CA LEU A 315 7.22 1.06 -3.38
C LEU A 315 8.34 0.40 -2.57
N PHE A 316 8.86 1.08 -1.53
CA PHE A 316 9.89 0.52 -0.67
C PHE A 316 9.41 -0.77 0.03
N LEU A 317 8.20 -0.75 0.58
CA LEU A 317 7.58 -1.92 1.22
C LEU A 317 7.35 -3.06 0.22
N LEU A 318 6.84 -2.74 -0.97
CA LEU A 318 6.63 -3.72 -2.04
C LEU A 318 7.94 -4.39 -2.46
N LEU A 319 9.00 -3.61 -2.71
CA LEU A 319 10.31 -4.13 -3.05
C LEU A 319 10.88 -5.02 -1.94
N ARG A 320 10.72 -4.60 -0.68
CA ARG A 320 11.14 -5.37 0.50
C ARG A 320 10.46 -6.73 0.57
N ILE A 321 9.15 -6.77 0.35
CA ILE A 321 8.35 -7.98 0.38
C ILE A 321 8.70 -8.93 -0.78
N LEU A 322 8.96 -8.38 -1.96
CA LEU A 322 9.41 -9.15 -3.13
C LEU A 322 10.78 -9.79 -2.89
N GLN A 323 11.68 -9.12 -2.15
CA GLN A 323 13.03 -9.62 -1.87
C GLN A 323 13.11 -10.62 -0.71
N TRP A 324 12.37 -10.43 0.38
CA TRP A 324 12.57 -11.21 1.62
C TRP A 324 11.44 -12.17 1.98
N GLY A 325 10.32 -12.17 1.25
CA GLY A 325 9.20 -13.06 1.56
C GLY A 325 8.40 -12.64 2.81
N GLU A 326 7.44 -13.48 3.18
CA GLU A 326 6.33 -13.22 4.10
C GLU A 326 6.71 -12.56 5.44
N ASP A 327 5.85 -11.64 5.91
CA ASP A 327 5.98 -11.00 7.21
C ASP A 327 5.27 -11.84 8.28
N GLN A 328 6.06 -12.49 9.15
CA GLN A 328 5.58 -13.41 10.20
C GLN A 328 4.59 -12.77 11.19
N ARG A 329 4.49 -11.44 11.25
CA ARG A 329 3.58 -10.72 12.15
C ARG A 329 2.09 -11.03 11.88
N PHE A 330 1.74 -11.39 10.66
CA PHE A 330 0.35 -11.64 10.26
C PHE A 330 -0.08 -13.09 10.44
N ASP A 331 0.85 -14.02 10.67
CA ASP A 331 0.55 -15.44 10.77
C ASP A 331 -0.44 -15.75 11.91
N GLU A 332 -0.31 -15.08 13.06
CA GLU A 332 -1.19 -15.23 14.23
C GLU A 332 -2.53 -14.48 14.10
N MET A 333 -2.61 -13.42 13.28
CA MET A 333 -3.85 -12.65 13.07
C MET A 333 -4.85 -13.37 12.17
N ARG A 334 -4.38 -14.29 11.32
CA ARG A 334 -5.21 -15.03 10.35
C ARG A 334 -6.27 -15.93 10.98
N GLY A 335 -6.03 -16.43 12.20
CA GLY A 335 -6.92 -17.38 12.86
C GLY A 335 -8.10 -16.77 13.62
N ASN A 336 -8.18 -15.43 13.75
CA ASN A 336 -9.19 -14.79 14.61
C ASN A 336 -9.79 -13.54 13.94
N LEU A 337 -11.03 -13.67 13.47
CA LEU A 337 -11.79 -12.60 12.80
C LEU A 337 -11.90 -11.33 13.65
N GLY A 338 -11.99 -11.44 14.97
CA GLY A 338 -12.04 -10.29 15.87
C GLY A 338 -10.73 -9.50 15.88
N LYS A 339 -9.59 -10.20 15.94
CA LYS A 339 -8.26 -9.54 15.87
C LYS A 339 -8.03 -8.87 14.52
N LEU A 340 -8.47 -9.49 13.44
CA LEU A 340 -8.40 -8.93 12.09
C LEU A 340 -9.26 -7.65 11.97
N ALA A 341 -10.48 -7.68 12.48
CA ALA A 341 -11.36 -6.50 12.49
C ALA A 341 -10.76 -5.34 13.30
N ILE A 342 -10.21 -5.61 14.48
CA ILE A 342 -9.53 -4.60 15.31
C ILE A 342 -8.35 -3.97 14.56
N PHE A 343 -7.55 -4.78 13.86
CA PHE A 343 -6.43 -4.28 13.05
C PHE A 343 -6.89 -3.34 11.94
N TRP A 344 -7.95 -3.70 11.21
CA TRP A 344 -8.47 -2.85 10.12
C TRP A 344 -9.12 -1.57 10.65
N ILE A 345 -9.87 -1.62 11.75
CA ILE A 345 -10.40 -0.44 12.41
C ILE A 345 -9.26 0.48 12.85
N PHE A 346 -8.20 -0.09 13.42
CA PHE A 346 -7.02 0.66 13.81
C PHE A 346 -6.32 1.32 12.61
N GLN A 347 -6.15 0.58 11.50
CA GLN A 347 -5.61 1.12 10.25
C GLN A 347 -6.46 2.27 9.71
N ALA A 348 -7.79 2.11 9.70
CA ALA A 348 -8.73 3.13 9.28
C ALA A 348 -8.64 4.40 10.13
N VAL A 349 -8.65 4.27 11.46
CA VAL A 349 -8.49 5.40 12.40
C VAL A 349 -7.13 6.06 12.23
N TRP A 350 -6.07 5.28 12.05
CA TRP A 350 -4.71 5.81 11.83
C TRP A 350 -4.61 6.64 10.55
N VAL A 351 -5.01 6.07 9.41
CA VAL A 351 -4.97 6.77 8.11
C VAL A 351 -5.82 8.04 8.15
N TRP A 352 -7.04 7.95 8.69
CA TRP A 352 -7.94 9.09 8.81
C TRP A 352 -7.34 10.20 9.68
N THR A 353 -6.86 9.86 10.88
CA THR A 353 -6.33 10.84 11.84
C THR A 353 -5.11 11.55 11.29
N VAL A 354 -4.16 10.82 10.72
CA VAL A 354 -2.91 11.39 10.18
C VAL A 354 -3.17 12.22 8.92
N SER A 355 -4.19 11.88 8.13
CA SER A 355 -4.58 12.63 6.93
C SER A 355 -5.44 13.87 7.21
N LEU A 356 -5.78 14.18 8.47
CA LEU A 356 -6.63 15.33 8.80
C LEU A 356 -6.12 16.66 8.24
N PRO A 357 -4.82 17.02 8.33
CA PRO A 357 -4.33 18.29 7.78
C PRO A 357 -4.59 18.45 6.28
N VAL A 358 -4.28 17.43 5.47
CA VAL A 358 -4.51 17.48 4.02
C VAL A 358 -6.00 17.44 3.69
N THR A 359 -6.79 16.66 4.44
CA THR A 359 -8.24 16.55 4.24
C THR A 359 -8.94 17.88 4.49
N ILE A 360 -8.57 18.61 5.55
CA ILE A 360 -9.16 19.91 5.87
C ILE A 360 -8.72 20.97 4.87
N VAL A 361 -7.46 20.97 4.44
CA VAL A 361 -7.01 21.89 3.39
C VAL A 361 -7.76 21.64 2.08
N ASN A 362 -7.91 20.38 1.67
CA ASN A 362 -8.66 20.00 0.47
C ASN A 362 -10.16 20.32 0.60
N ALA A 363 -10.74 20.30 1.80
CA ALA A 363 -12.14 20.64 2.02
C ALA A 363 -12.40 22.16 2.09
N SER A 364 -11.36 22.98 2.31
CA SER A 364 -11.52 24.42 2.52
C SER A 364 -11.67 25.19 1.21
N ASP A 365 -12.50 26.24 1.25
CA ASP A 365 -12.62 27.24 0.17
C ASP A 365 -11.71 28.46 0.40
N ARG A 366 -10.93 28.47 1.49
CA ARG A 366 -10.03 29.58 1.82
C ARG A 366 -8.71 29.44 1.06
N ASP A 367 -8.34 30.49 0.34
CA ASP A 367 -7.09 30.58 -0.40
C ASP A 367 -6.26 31.81 0.02
N PRO A 368 -5.74 31.83 1.28
CA PRO A 368 -4.83 32.89 1.68
C PRO A 368 -3.55 32.79 0.85
N SER A 369 -3.00 33.96 0.49
CA SER A 369 -1.70 34.08 -0.16
C SER A 369 -0.63 33.30 0.60
N LEU A 370 0.41 32.87 -0.11
CA LEU A 370 1.52 32.12 0.49
C LEU A 370 2.09 32.82 1.72
N GLN A 371 2.16 32.09 2.82
CA GLN A 371 2.69 32.55 4.09
C GLN A 371 4.00 31.83 4.45
N ALA A 372 4.71 32.32 5.46
CA ALA A 372 5.95 31.70 5.92
C ALA A 372 5.74 30.24 6.37
N GLN A 373 4.57 29.93 6.92
CA GLN A 373 4.18 28.60 7.39
C GLN A 373 4.14 27.58 6.24
N ASP A 374 3.69 27.98 5.05
CA ASP A 374 3.73 27.13 3.85
C ASP A 374 5.16 26.70 3.55
N ILE A 375 6.07 27.68 3.47
CA ILE A 375 7.48 27.46 3.14
C ILE A 375 8.17 26.61 4.22
N ILE A 376 7.95 26.93 5.49
CA ILE A 376 8.51 26.17 6.62
C ILE A 376 8.02 24.71 6.55
N GLY A 377 6.72 24.51 6.35
CA GLY A 377 6.14 23.17 6.27
C GLY A 377 6.69 22.35 5.10
N TRP A 378 6.87 22.96 3.92
CA TRP A 378 7.46 22.28 2.76
C TRP A 378 8.94 21.96 2.95
N ILE A 379 9.70 22.85 3.59
CA ILE A 379 11.10 22.57 3.95
C ILE A 379 11.18 21.41 4.94
N MET A 380 10.35 21.41 5.99
CA MET A 380 10.27 20.32 6.96
C MET A 380 9.93 19.00 6.28
N TRP A 381 8.92 18.99 5.40
CA TRP A 381 8.55 17.81 4.63
C TRP A 381 9.68 17.31 3.75
N THR A 382 10.35 18.22 3.04
CA THR A 382 11.46 17.90 2.14
C THR A 382 12.63 17.29 2.89
N LEU A 383 13.03 17.89 4.01
CA LEU A 383 14.08 17.33 4.87
C LEU A 383 13.67 15.98 5.46
N GLY A 384 12.42 15.85 5.90
CA GLY A 384 11.90 14.61 6.47
C GLY A 384 11.94 13.45 5.48
N ILE A 385 11.46 13.65 4.24
CA ILE A 385 11.49 12.60 3.21
C ILE A 385 12.92 12.21 2.82
N PHE A 386 13.85 13.17 2.77
CA PHE A 386 15.27 12.87 2.49
C PHE A 386 15.91 12.06 3.62
N ILE A 387 15.65 12.41 4.87
CA ILE A 387 16.14 11.67 6.04
C ILE A 387 15.57 10.24 6.03
N GLU A 388 14.26 10.10 5.83
CA GLU A 388 13.58 8.81 5.80
C GLU A 388 14.14 7.92 4.68
N ALA A 389 14.15 8.42 3.43
CA ALA A 389 14.63 7.67 2.28
C ALA A 389 16.12 7.27 2.42
N THR A 390 16.96 8.18 2.90
CA THR A 390 18.39 7.90 3.12
C THR A 390 18.58 6.85 4.21
N ALA A 391 17.84 6.96 5.32
CA ALA A 391 17.91 6.00 6.41
C ALA A 391 17.50 4.59 5.98
N ASP A 392 16.40 4.48 5.22
CA ASP A 392 15.90 3.21 4.72
C ASP A 392 16.86 2.58 3.71
N GLN A 393 17.40 3.36 2.78
CA GLN A 393 18.40 2.89 1.81
C GLN A 393 19.69 2.42 2.51
N GLN A 394 20.19 3.18 3.49
CA GLN A 394 21.35 2.79 4.29
C GLN A 394 21.12 1.47 5.02
N LYS A 395 19.94 1.29 5.63
CA LYS A 395 19.60 0.06 6.35
C LYS A 395 19.43 -1.14 5.41
N LEU A 396 18.83 -0.93 4.24
CA LEU A 396 18.68 -1.97 3.21
C LEU A 396 20.06 -2.41 2.70
N SER A 397 20.92 -1.46 2.34
CA SER A 397 22.30 -1.74 1.92
C SER A 397 23.11 -2.44 3.01
N PHE A 398 22.96 -2.02 4.27
CA PHE A 398 23.64 -2.65 5.40
C PHE A 398 23.23 -4.12 5.55
N LYS A 399 21.93 -4.42 5.47
CA LYS A 399 21.39 -5.78 5.58
C LYS A 399 21.76 -6.70 4.41
N ASN A 400 21.90 -6.14 3.21
CA ASN A 400 22.24 -6.92 2.01
C ASN A 400 23.73 -7.30 1.95
N SER A 401 24.60 -6.65 2.74
CA SER A 401 26.03 -7.01 2.80
C SER A 401 26.27 -8.25 3.68
N ALA A 402 27.00 -9.23 3.15
CA ALA A 402 27.36 -10.44 3.88
C ALA A 402 28.24 -10.18 5.12
N GLU A 403 29.08 -9.13 5.08
CA GLU A 403 30.00 -8.75 6.16
C GLU A 403 29.28 -8.18 7.40
N ASN A 404 28.02 -7.77 7.23
CA ASN A 404 27.21 -7.13 8.25
C ASN A 404 26.21 -8.08 8.92
N ARG A 405 26.21 -9.37 8.53
CA ARG A 405 25.36 -10.39 9.16
C ARG A 405 25.64 -10.47 10.66
N GLY A 406 24.59 -10.40 11.47
CA GLY A 406 24.67 -10.42 12.93
C GLY A 406 25.10 -9.11 13.59
N LYS A 407 25.28 -8.02 12.83
CA LYS A 407 25.60 -6.68 13.37
C LYS A 407 24.36 -5.78 13.37
N TRP A 408 24.38 -4.73 14.18
CA TRP A 408 23.38 -3.66 14.14
C TRP A 408 23.81 -2.56 13.17
N CYS A 409 22.84 -1.88 12.55
CA CYS A 409 23.11 -0.79 11.63
C CYS A 409 23.54 0.45 12.41
N ASN A 410 24.77 0.91 12.19
CA ASN A 410 25.36 2.10 12.82
C ASN A 410 26.04 3.04 11.79
N VAL A 411 25.64 2.93 10.52
CA VAL A 411 26.23 3.68 9.40
C VAL A 411 25.40 4.91 9.03
N GLY A 412 26.05 5.97 8.58
CA GLY A 412 25.36 7.18 8.09
C GLY A 412 24.46 7.82 9.14
N LEU A 413 23.18 7.98 8.83
CA LEU A 413 22.18 8.57 9.73
C LEU A 413 21.96 7.70 10.98
N TRP A 414 22.15 6.39 10.86
CA TRP A 414 22.05 5.45 11.98
C TRP A 414 23.16 5.63 13.03
N LYS A 415 24.21 6.41 12.73
CA LYS A 415 25.21 6.82 13.73
C LYS A 415 24.68 7.95 14.63
N TYR A 416 23.76 8.77 14.11
CA TYR A 416 23.29 9.98 14.78
C TYR A 416 21.94 9.79 15.49
N SER A 417 21.15 8.81 15.05
CA SER A 417 19.91 8.38 15.67
C SER A 417 19.74 6.88 15.52
N ARG A 418 19.12 6.22 16.50
CA ARG A 418 18.79 4.80 16.43
C ARG A 418 17.62 4.52 15.51
N HIS A 419 16.73 5.50 15.26
CA HIS A 419 15.59 5.37 14.35
C HIS A 419 15.41 6.63 13.48
N PRO A 420 16.39 6.96 12.61
CA PRO A 420 16.36 8.17 11.79
C PRO A 420 15.21 8.15 10.78
N ASN A 421 14.78 6.98 10.33
CA ASN A 421 13.63 6.83 9.43
C ASN A 421 12.33 7.34 10.08
N TYR A 422 12.07 7.00 11.35
CA TYR A 422 10.90 7.50 12.08
C TYR A 422 11.01 8.98 12.43
N PHE A 423 12.22 9.51 12.63
CA PHE A 423 12.41 10.95 12.75
C PHE A 423 12.00 11.67 11.46
N GLY A 424 12.43 11.17 10.30
CA GLY A 424 12.02 11.69 9.00
C GLY A 424 10.51 11.67 8.81
N GLU A 425 9.87 10.55 9.15
CA GLU A 425 8.41 10.37 9.07
C GLU A 425 7.65 11.34 10.00
N ILE A 426 8.07 11.47 11.26
CA ILE A 426 7.46 12.44 12.19
C ILE A 426 7.64 13.86 11.64
N PHE A 427 8.86 14.21 11.23
CA PHE A 427 9.21 15.57 10.80
C PHE A 427 8.42 16.00 9.56
N LEU A 428 8.22 15.11 8.58
CA LEU A 428 7.46 15.44 7.38
C LEU A 428 5.97 15.62 7.65
N TRP A 429 5.38 14.84 8.56
CA TRP A 429 3.96 14.97 8.91
C TRP A 429 3.68 16.23 9.75
N TRP A 430 4.62 16.62 10.62
CA TRP A 430 4.61 17.95 11.22
C TRP A 430 4.75 19.06 10.17
N GLY A 431 5.54 18.84 9.11
CA GLY A 431 5.64 19.75 7.97
C GLY A 431 4.30 19.95 7.25
N ILE A 432 3.57 18.86 6.98
CA ILE A 432 2.20 18.94 6.40
C ILE A 432 1.26 19.73 7.31
N PHE A 433 1.30 19.49 8.62
CA PHE A 433 0.50 20.25 9.58
C PHE A 433 0.85 21.74 9.55
N VAL A 434 2.13 22.11 9.64
CA VAL A 434 2.57 23.52 9.62
C VAL A 434 2.10 24.22 8.35
N ALA A 435 2.24 23.60 7.19
CA ALA A 435 1.75 24.14 5.92
C ALA A 435 0.22 24.17 5.79
N SER A 436 -0.52 23.42 6.62
CA SER A 436 -1.99 23.52 6.69
C SER A 436 -2.47 24.72 7.50
N THR A 437 -1.65 25.23 8.45
CA THR A 437 -2.06 26.26 9.42
C THR A 437 -2.63 27.56 8.85
N PRO A 438 -2.19 28.10 7.68
CA PRO A 438 -2.78 29.31 7.12
C PRO A 438 -4.28 29.20 6.82
N VAL A 439 -4.78 27.97 6.66
CA VAL A 439 -6.16 27.67 6.29
C VAL A 439 -7.00 27.28 7.51
N LEU A 440 -6.45 27.21 8.73
CA LEU A 440 -7.18 26.68 9.89
C LEU A 440 -7.87 27.78 10.72
N GLU A 441 -9.15 27.58 11.04
CA GLU A 441 -9.90 28.45 11.98
C GLU A 441 -10.74 27.65 12.98
N GLY A 442 -10.83 28.16 14.21
CA GLY A 442 -11.66 27.58 15.28
C GLY A 442 -11.37 26.09 15.53
N ALA A 443 -12.39 25.25 15.36
CA ALA A 443 -12.27 23.81 15.60
C ALA A 443 -11.36 23.06 14.59
N GLU A 444 -10.97 23.66 13.47
CA GLU A 444 -10.07 23.01 12.50
C GLU A 444 -8.66 22.83 13.02
N TRP A 445 -8.26 23.54 14.09
CA TRP A 445 -6.99 23.31 14.77
C TRP A 445 -6.86 21.88 15.33
N LEU A 446 -7.96 21.13 15.44
CA LEU A 446 -7.94 19.70 15.78
C LEU A 446 -7.15 18.85 14.77
N VAL A 447 -6.80 19.35 13.59
CA VAL A 447 -5.89 18.64 12.66
C VAL A 447 -4.50 18.38 13.24
N ILE A 448 -4.10 19.09 14.31
CA ILE A 448 -2.87 18.80 15.07
C ILE A 448 -2.86 17.38 15.67
N LEU A 449 -4.05 16.80 15.87
CA LEU A 449 -4.18 15.42 16.31
C LEU A 449 -3.54 14.44 15.32
N GLY A 450 -3.42 14.78 14.04
CA GLY A 450 -2.74 13.96 13.03
C GLY A 450 -1.27 13.69 13.35
N PRO A 451 -0.38 14.69 13.31
CA PRO A 451 1.03 14.51 13.62
C PRO A 451 1.27 14.10 15.08
N LEU A 452 0.44 14.54 16.03
CA LEU A 452 0.53 14.10 17.43
C LEU A 452 0.24 12.60 17.56
N PHE A 453 -0.85 12.12 16.97
CA PHE A 453 -1.22 10.71 16.98
C PHE A 453 -0.12 9.85 16.36
N LEU A 454 0.41 10.24 15.19
CA LEU A 454 1.52 9.54 14.56
C LEU A 454 2.77 9.51 15.45
N SER A 455 3.14 10.64 16.05
CA SER A 455 4.31 10.74 16.92
C SER A 455 4.17 9.83 18.15
N LEU A 456 3.01 9.86 18.81
CA LEU A 456 2.71 9.02 19.96
C LEU A 456 2.69 7.53 19.58
N LEU A 457 2.10 7.22 18.42
CA LEU A 457 2.06 5.87 17.88
C LEU A 457 3.47 5.31 17.72
N LEU A 458 4.38 6.05 17.07
CA LEU A 458 5.76 5.63 16.81
C LEU A 458 6.66 5.61 18.06
N LEU A 459 6.38 6.47 19.04
CA LEU A 459 7.16 6.56 20.28
C LEU A 459 6.74 5.51 21.31
N PHE A 460 5.45 5.20 21.44
CA PHE A 460 4.94 4.45 22.61
C PHE A 460 4.30 3.11 22.28
N VAL A 461 3.72 2.93 21.10
CA VAL A 461 2.86 1.77 20.80
C VAL A 461 3.48 0.89 19.71
N SER A 462 3.75 1.49 18.56
CA SER A 462 4.32 0.87 17.37
C SER A 462 5.67 1.51 17.06
N GLY A 463 6.40 0.96 16.08
CA GLY A 463 7.66 1.55 15.63
C GLY A 463 8.81 1.32 16.61
N ILE A 464 9.20 2.35 17.37
CA ILE A 464 10.43 2.36 18.18
C ILE A 464 10.44 1.29 19.28
N PRO A 465 9.41 1.17 20.15
CA PRO A 465 9.44 0.20 21.25
C PRO A 465 9.63 -1.24 20.76
N LEU A 466 8.92 -1.63 19.69
CA LEU A 466 8.99 -2.99 19.15
C LEU A 466 10.35 -3.27 18.52
N LEU A 467 10.94 -2.30 17.83
CA LEU A 467 12.27 -2.43 17.25
C LEU A 467 13.36 -2.47 18.31
N GLU A 468 13.26 -1.65 19.37
CA GLU A 468 14.20 -1.66 20.50
C GLU A 468 14.18 -3.01 21.21
N VAL A 469 13.00 -3.57 21.51
CA VAL A 469 12.86 -4.90 22.11
C VAL A 469 13.45 -5.98 21.20
N SER A 470 13.18 -5.93 19.90
CA SER A 470 13.74 -6.90 18.94
C SER A 470 15.27 -6.80 18.84
N ALA A 471 15.81 -5.58 18.84
CA ALA A 471 17.24 -5.33 18.77
C ALA A 471 17.95 -5.76 20.06
N ASP A 472 17.37 -5.48 21.22
CA ASP A 472 17.92 -5.89 22.51
C ASP A 472 17.98 -7.41 22.66
N LYS A 473 16.92 -8.13 22.23
CA LYS A 473 16.92 -9.60 22.21
C LYS A 473 18.02 -10.17 21.31
N LYS A 474 18.33 -9.51 20.20
CA LYS A 474 19.33 -9.98 19.23
C LYS A 474 20.76 -9.60 19.62
N PHE A 475 20.94 -8.40 20.17
CA PHE A 475 22.25 -7.77 20.28
C PHE A 475 22.62 -7.33 21.71
N GLY A 476 21.71 -7.40 22.68
CA GLY A 476 21.90 -6.90 24.05
C GLY A 476 23.10 -7.50 24.80
N ASN A 477 23.47 -8.75 24.48
CA ASN A 477 24.62 -9.42 25.08
C ASN A 477 25.97 -8.85 24.59
N MET A 478 26.00 -8.14 23.45
CA MET A 478 27.23 -7.58 22.89
C MET A 478 27.57 -6.22 23.52
N ALA A 479 28.79 -6.10 24.06
CA ALA A 479 29.26 -4.86 24.69
C ALA A 479 29.22 -3.66 23.74
N GLY A 480 29.61 -3.85 22.46
CA GLY A 480 29.58 -2.78 21.46
C GLY A 480 28.17 -2.24 21.18
N TYR A 481 27.14 -3.09 21.24
CA TYR A 481 25.75 -2.65 21.05
C TYR A 481 25.27 -1.82 22.24
N ARG A 482 25.64 -2.21 23.47
CA ARG A 482 25.32 -1.43 24.68
C ARG A 482 25.94 -0.03 24.65
N VAL A 483 27.20 0.08 24.20
CA VAL A 483 27.86 1.38 24.01
C VAL A 483 27.13 2.21 22.97
N TYR A 484 26.84 1.63 21.79
CA TYR A 484 26.08 2.29 20.74
C TYR A 484 24.72 2.82 21.25
N LYS A 485 23.96 1.99 21.97
CA LYS A 485 22.64 2.36 22.51
C LYS A 485 22.72 3.48 23.55
N ARG A 486 23.78 3.52 24.37
CA ARG A 486 24.01 4.57 25.37
C ARG A 486 24.39 5.92 24.74
N GLU A 487 25.12 5.87 23.63
CA GLU A 487 25.71 7.05 22.99
C GLU A 487 24.91 7.57 21.79
N THR A 488 23.85 6.87 21.37
CA THR A 488 23.04 7.26 20.21
C THR A 488 21.61 7.58 20.61
N SER A 489 21.13 8.77 20.24
CA SER A 489 19.75 9.20 20.54
C SER A 489 18.72 8.24 19.90
N PRO A 490 17.60 7.95 20.57
CA PRO A 490 16.57 7.09 19.98
C PRO A 490 15.94 7.69 18.73
N LEU A 491 15.70 9.01 18.73
CA LEU A 491 14.96 9.68 17.65
C LEU A 491 15.74 10.84 17.02
N ILE A 492 16.23 11.78 17.83
CA ILE A 492 16.79 13.05 17.33
C ILE A 492 18.19 12.82 16.74
N LEU A 493 18.47 13.40 15.56
CA LEU A 493 19.78 13.32 14.93
C LEU A 493 20.81 14.13 15.72
N LEU A 494 21.64 13.46 16.52
CA LEU A 494 22.68 14.08 17.34
C LEU A 494 24.02 13.34 17.24
N PRO A 495 25.17 14.05 17.22
CA PRO A 495 26.48 13.40 17.30
C PRO A 495 26.63 12.57 18.58
N PRO A 496 27.19 11.35 18.50
CA PRO A 496 27.34 10.48 19.69
C PRO A 496 28.12 11.12 20.83
N VAL A 497 29.12 11.95 20.51
CA VAL A 497 29.92 12.69 21.50
C VAL A 497 29.06 13.68 22.29
N VAL A 498 28.09 14.32 21.63
CA VAL A 498 27.17 15.26 22.29
C VAL A 498 26.18 14.47 23.12
N TYR A 499 25.53 13.47 22.53
CA TYR A 499 24.51 12.68 23.22
C TYR A 499 25.07 11.92 24.42
N GLY A 500 26.22 11.26 24.29
CA GLY A 500 26.87 10.49 25.34
C GLY A 500 27.07 11.28 26.64
N ASN A 501 27.40 12.57 26.52
CA ASN A 501 27.70 13.45 27.65
C ASN A 501 26.47 14.10 28.31
N LEU A 502 25.27 13.95 27.74
CA LEU A 502 24.07 14.57 28.31
C LEU A 502 23.56 13.82 29.55
N PRO A 503 23.05 14.54 30.58
CA PRO A 503 22.42 13.92 31.75
C PRO A 503 21.21 13.05 31.38
N SER A 504 20.99 11.97 32.12
CA SER A 504 19.87 11.05 31.86
C SER A 504 18.49 11.72 31.90
N TRP A 505 18.28 12.66 32.83
CA TRP A 505 17.01 13.40 32.92
C TRP A 505 16.74 14.22 31.64
N PHE A 506 17.79 14.80 31.05
CA PHE A 506 17.69 15.60 29.83
C PHE A 506 17.37 14.70 28.62
N LYS A 507 18.05 13.54 28.55
CA LYS A 507 17.79 12.53 27.51
C LYS A 507 16.34 12.07 27.53
N THR A 508 15.79 11.77 28.70
CA THR A 508 14.40 11.32 28.84
C THR A 508 13.40 12.44 28.54
N ALA A 509 13.64 13.66 29.02
CA ALA A 509 12.69 14.75 28.87
C ALA A 509 12.64 15.34 27.45
N LEU A 510 13.79 15.50 26.78
CA LEU A 510 13.89 16.26 25.54
C LEU A 510 14.31 15.44 24.32
N LEU A 511 14.90 14.27 24.53
CA LEU A 511 15.42 13.41 23.45
C LEU A 511 14.72 12.06 23.37
N PHE A 512 13.59 11.92 24.08
CA PHE A 512 12.73 10.75 24.08
C PHE A 512 13.42 9.45 24.52
N GLU A 513 14.46 9.52 25.36
CA GLU A 513 15.09 8.33 25.94
C GLU A 513 14.27 7.79 27.11
N PHE A 514 13.20 7.07 26.79
CA PHE A 514 12.32 6.51 27.82
C PHE A 514 12.89 5.22 28.43
N PRO A 515 12.74 5.00 29.76
CA PRO A 515 13.28 3.81 30.42
C PRO A 515 12.78 2.48 29.84
N PHE A 516 11.57 2.46 29.27
CA PHE A 516 11.00 1.25 28.71
C PHE A 516 11.68 0.77 27.43
N TYR A 517 12.45 1.63 26.73
CA TYR A 517 13.25 1.21 25.58
C TYR A 517 14.41 0.28 25.95
N SER A 518 14.81 0.23 27.23
CA SER A 518 15.93 -0.57 27.71
C SER A 518 15.52 -1.75 28.60
N ARG A 519 14.20 -2.04 28.71
CA ARG A 519 13.68 -3.12 29.57
C ARG A 519 14.14 -4.51 29.19
N SER A 520 14.51 -4.73 27.94
CA SER A 520 14.94 -6.04 27.41
C SER A 520 16.45 -6.22 27.40
N LEU A 521 17.22 -5.22 27.87
CA LEU A 521 18.66 -5.39 28.05
C LEU A 521 18.96 -6.33 29.23
N PRO A 522 19.94 -7.23 29.10
CA PRO A 522 20.43 -8.01 30.23
C PRO A 522 20.86 -7.06 31.36
N GLN A 523 20.37 -7.30 32.58
CA GLN A 523 20.84 -6.53 33.74
C GLN A 523 22.34 -6.83 33.94
N GLU A 524 23.16 -5.79 33.95
CA GLU A 524 24.52 -5.93 34.48
C GLU A 524 24.36 -6.28 35.97
N GLY A 525 24.96 -7.39 36.39
CA GLY A 525 24.99 -7.77 37.81
C GLY A 525 25.54 -6.62 38.65
N PRO A 526 25.19 -6.54 39.95
CA PRO A 526 25.62 -5.44 40.80
C PRO A 526 27.14 -5.31 40.75
N ASN A 527 27.63 -4.17 40.25
CA ASN A 527 29.05 -3.83 40.21
C ASN A 527 29.58 -3.85 41.64
N TRP A 528 30.45 -4.82 41.92
CA TRP A 528 31.37 -4.81 43.04
C TRP A 528 32.15 -3.48 43.07
N ASP A 529 32.32 -2.98 44.28
CA ASP A 529 32.62 -1.61 44.61
C ASP A 529 33.76 -0.94 43.85
N ARG A 530 33.48 0.33 43.57
CA ARG A 530 34.43 1.39 43.27
C ARG A 530 35.36 1.62 44.48
N ARG A 531 36.47 0.88 44.61
CA ARG A 531 37.69 1.32 45.34
C ARG A 531 38.95 0.69 44.78
N SER A 532 39.67 1.43 43.95
CA SER A 532 41.12 1.29 43.80
C SER A 532 41.76 2.67 43.85
N HIS A 533 41.68 3.29 45.03
CA HIS A 533 42.63 4.31 45.44
C HIS A 533 43.60 3.68 46.44
N GLY A 534 44.86 3.58 46.03
CA GLY A 534 46.04 3.60 46.89
C GLY A 534 46.36 2.34 47.68
N GLU A 535 47.30 1.54 47.18
CA GLU A 535 48.40 1.06 48.02
C GLU A 535 49.63 0.76 47.18
N SER A 536 50.77 1.28 47.65
CA SER A 536 52.09 1.17 47.05
C SER A 536 52.83 -0.06 47.56
N SER A 537 53.86 -0.45 46.79
CA SER A 537 55.08 -1.15 47.22
C SER A 537 55.06 -2.68 47.28
N GLY A 538 56.00 -3.27 46.54
CA GLY A 538 56.38 -4.69 46.66
C GLY A 538 56.89 -5.26 45.34
N GLY A 539 58.12 -4.90 44.95
CA GLY A 539 58.71 -5.30 43.67
C GLY A 539 59.05 -6.78 43.55
N LEU A 540 59.40 -7.21 42.34
CA LEU A 540 60.39 -8.25 42.13
C LEU A 540 61.00 -8.16 40.71
N LYS A 541 62.27 -7.73 40.72
CA LYS A 541 63.43 -8.13 39.90
C LYS A 541 63.24 -8.63 38.46
N MET A 542 63.94 -7.93 37.56
CA MET A 542 64.59 -8.51 36.39
C MET A 542 65.41 -9.76 36.76
N ARG A 543 65.24 -10.82 35.98
CA ARG A 543 66.32 -11.57 35.34
C ARG A 543 65.81 -12.29 34.10
#